data_AF-A0A120FVH5-F1
#
_entry.id   AF-A0A120FVH5-F1
#
_cell.length_a   1.000
_cell.length_b   1.000
_cell.length_c   1.000
_cell.angle_alpha   90.00
_cell.angle_beta   90.00
_cell.angle_gamma   90.00
#
_symmetry.space_group_name_H-M   'P 1'
#
loop_
_entity.id
_entity.type
_entity.pdbx_description
1 polymer ?
#
loop_
_entity_poly.entity_id
_entity_poly.type
_entity_poly.pdbx_seq_one_letter_code
_entity_poly.pdbx_strand_id
1 'polypeptide(L)'
;MCGTINSKTGKMAELLEFNEKVSYEAMLEILKPHTTSDDINSLSPLPKIKPEKAPKKPILEIVKLEHREKLPKNVPHKNFIPKNRLSLAIERYKDLLKLIELRGGVVQEGQRMNFLLWILNFKCIAGAIHIGNFDEEALKVGNKIFNGYDFSLDDLSTLRNKLEEYNLRRVKNPQDFNKFETIPLYTPTSQTLITKLNITKDEQAHLKTIIDKEEVKERAKNRKYNERRAKGMKEQNGDKEKMPWKGLGIGRTKYYEMKKDGLI
;
A
#
# COMPACT_ATOMS: atom_id res chain seq x y z
N MET A 1 -11.53 -19.68 -32.08
CA MET A 1 -11.55 -18.20 -32.06
C MET A 1 -11.83 -17.72 -33.48
N CYS A 2 -12.69 -16.73 -33.68
CA CYS A 2 -12.79 -16.15 -35.02
C CYS A 2 -11.48 -15.42 -35.36
N GLY A 3 -11.11 -15.37 -36.64
CA GLY A 3 -9.85 -14.81 -37.11
C GLY A 3 -8.64 -15.74 -37.01
N THR A 4 -8.78 -16.96 -36.46
CA THR A 4 -7.72 -17.97 -36.51
C THR A 4 -7.87 -18.88 -37.73
N ILE A 5 -6.74 -19.33 -38.28
CA ILE A 5 -6.72 -20.27 -39.41
C ILE A 5 -6.84 -21.70 -38.86
N ASN A 6 -7.81 -22.46 -39.37
CA ASN A 6 -7.99 -23.85 -38.99
C ASN A 6 -6.88 -24.71 -39.61
N SER A 7 -6.08 -25.38 -38.77
CA SER A 7 -4.93 -26.18 -39.23
C SER A 7 -5.30 -27.42 -40.03
N LYS A 8 -6.54 -27.91 -39.94
CA LYS A 8 -7.02 -29.09 -40.69
C LYS A 8 -7.57 -28.74 -42.07
N THR A 9 -8.15 -27.55 -42.23
CA THR A 9 -8.82 -27.14 -43.47
C THR A 9 -8.13 -25.98 -44.18
N GLY A 10 -7.18 -25.30 -43.52
CA GLY A 10 -6.46 -24.13 -44.05
C GLY A 10 -7.31 -22.86 -44.19
N LYS A 11 -8.60 -22.92 -43.83
CA LYS A 11 -9.54 -21.79 -43.98
C LYS A 11 -9.58 -20.95 -42.71
N MET A 12 -9.82 -19.64 -42.87
CA MET A 12 -9.99 -18.73 -41.75
C MET A 12 -11.35 -18.96 -41.08
N ALA A 13 -11.37 -19.00 -39.75
CA ALA A 13 -12.62 -19.08 -39.01
C ALA A 13 -13.31 -17.71 -38.99
N GLU A 14 -14.39 -17.57 -39.75
CA GLU A 14 -15.18 -16.34 -39.83
C GLU A 14 -16.37 -16.39 -38.86
N LEU A 15 -16.71 -15.24 -38.27
CA LEU A 15 -17.88 -15.10 -37.41
C LEU A 15 -19.09 -14.83 -38.31
N LEU A 16 -20.02 -15.78 -38.39
CA LEU A 16 -21.19 -15.69 -39.27
C LEU A 16 -22.31 -14.83 -38.66
N GLU A 17 -22.63 -15.02 -37.39
CA GLU A 17 -23.69 -14.27 -36.72
C GLU A 17 -23.43 -14.22 -35.21
N PHE A 18 -23.73 -13.09 -34.58
CA PHE A 18 -23.62 -12.90 -33.12
C PHE A 18 -24.95 -12.40 -32.59
N ASN A 19 -25.59 -13.19 -31.73
CA ASN A 19 -26.94 -12.89 -31.23
C ASN A 19 -26.90 -12.61 -29.72
N GLU A 20 -27.02 -11.32 -29.36
CA GLU A 20 -27.00 -10.84 -27.97
C GLU A 20 -28.29 -11.13 -27.18
N LYS A 21 -29.34 -11.65 -27.83
CA LYS A 21 -30.66 -11.84 -27.21
C LYS A 21 -30.88 -13.21 -26.56
N VAL A 22 -29.87 -14.09 -26.54
CA VAL A 22 -30.02 -15.42 -25.97
C VAL A 22 -29.45 -15.44 -24.55
N SER A 23 -30.34 -15.52 -23.56
CA SER A 23 -29.97 -15.75 -22.16
C SER A 23 -29.12 -17.03 -22.04
N TYR A 24 -28.13 -17.00 -21.16
CA TYR A 24 -27.26 -18.15 -20.89
C TYR A 24 -28.04 -19.43 -20.58
N GLU A 25 -29.14 -19.30 -19.84
CA GLU A 25 -30.09 -20.38 -19.51
C GLU A 25 -30.69 -21.02 -20.77
N ALA A 26 -31.14 -20.21 -21.72
CA ALA A 26 -31.73 -20.68 -22.99
C ALA A 26 -30.69 -21.39 -23.86
N MET A 27 -29.43 -20.92 -23.81
CA MET A 27 -28.31 -21.55 -24.50
C MET A 27 -28.02 -22.95 -23.92
N LEU A 28 -28.02 -23.09 -22.60
CA LEU A 28 -27.84 -24.38 -21.93
C LEU A 28 -28.96 -25.36 -22.27
N GLU A 29 -30.20 -24.89 -22.37
CA GLU A 29 -31.35 -25.73 -22.68
C GLU A 29 -31.33 -26.28 -24.12
N ILE A 30 -30.87 -25.46 -25.07
CA ILE A 30 -30.63 -25.89 -26.46
C ILE A 30 -29.49 -26.92 -26.55
N LEU A 31 -28.48 -26.81 -25.68
CA LEU A 31 -27.30 -27.67 -25.70
C LEU A 31 -27.48 -28.99 -24.92
N LYS A 32 -28.46 -29.08 -24.01
CA LYS A 32 -28.80 -30.30 -23.24
C LYS A 32 -28.96 -31.57 -24.10
N PRO A 33 -29.69 -31.58 -25.23
CA PRO A 33 -29.83 -32.78 -26.05
C PRO A 33 -28.56 -33.15 -26.85
N HIS A 34 -27.61 -32.22 -26.97
CA HIS A 34 -26.36 -32.41 -27.72
C HIS A 34 -25.15 -32.65 -26.81
N THR A 35 -25.35 -32.69 -25.49
CA THR A 35 -24.32 -33.04 -24.51
C THR A 35 -24.60 -34.44 -23.98
N THR A 36 -23.87 -35.41 -24.49
CA THR A 36 -23.92 -36.78 -23.97
C THR A 36 -23.20 -36.87 -22.62
N SER A 37 -23.71 -37.72 -21.73
CA SER A 37 -23.16 -37.94 -20.38
C SER A 37 -21.68 -38.32 -20.35
N ASP A 38 -21.14 -38.80 -21.47
CA ASP A 38 -19.72 -39.16 -21.60
C ASP A 38 -18.81 -37.93 -21.75
N ASP A 39 -19.31 -36.82 -22.30
CA ASP A 39 -18.54 -35.56 -22.42
C ASP A 39 -18.36 -34.90 -21.05
N ILE A 40 -19.40 -34.97 -20.21
CA ILE A 40 -19.38 -34.48 -18.82
C ILE A 40 -18.42 -35.33 -17.96
N ASN A 41 -18.34 -36.63 -18.22
CA ASN A 41 -17.46 -37.56 -17.49
C ASN A 41 -16.00 -37.55 -17.99
N SER A 42 -15.73 -37.03 -19.19
CA SER A 42 -14.37 -36.87 -19.75
C SER A 42 -13.62 -35.66 -19.17
N LEU A 43 -14.33 -34.74 -18.51
CA LEU A 43 -13.74 -33.75 -17.61
C LEU A 43 -13.32 -34.48 -16.33
N SER A 44 -12.12 -35.04 -16.38
CA SER A 44 -11.52 -35.74 -15.25
C SER A 44 -11.58 -34.89 -13.98
N PRO A 45 -11.86 -35.49 -12.81
CA PRO A 45 -11.86 -34.77 -11.55
C PRO A 45 -10.47 -34.20 -11.30
N LEU A 46 -10.39 -32.94 -10.87
CA LEU A 46 -9.21 -32.36 -10.24
C LEU A 46 -8.57 -33.40 -9.30
N PRO A 47 -7.23 -33.52 -9.25
CA PRO A 47 -6.57 -34.53 -8.42
C PRO A 47 -7.09 -34.44 -6.98
N LYS A 48 -7.65 -35.56 -6.49
CA LYS A 48 -8.15 -35.67 -5.12
C LYS A 48 -7.01 -35.42 -4.14
N ILE A 49 -6.97 -34.24 -3.55
CA ILE A 49 -6.16 -33.96 -2.35
C ILE A 49 -6.75 -34.84 -1.24
N LYS A 50 -5.95 -35.78 -0.72
CA LYS A 50 -6.35 -36.57 0.46
C LYS A 50 -6.55 -35.59 1.63
N PRO A 51 -7.68 -35.63 2.37
CA PRO A 51 -7.79 -34.85 3.59
C PRO A 51 -6.80 -35.41 4.61
N GLU A 52 -5.74 -34.66 4.90
CA GLU A 52 -4.94 -34.91 6.08
C GLU A 52 -5.81 -34.74 7.32
N LYS A 53 -5.82 -35.75 8.19
CA LYS A 53 -6.53 -35.72 9.47
C LYS A 53 -6.01 -34.53 10.29
N ALA A 54 -6.91 -33.65 10.70
CA ALA A 54 -6.59 -32.54 11.58
C ALA A 54 -5.94 -33.07 12.88
N PRO A 55 -4.71 -32.67 13.23
CA PRO A 55 -4.18 -32.97 14.54
C PRO A 55 -4.96 -32.17 15.60
N LYS A 56 -5.20 -32.82 16.74
CA LYS A 56 -5.94 -32.28 17.89
C LYS A 56 -5.38 -30.92 18.32
N LYS A 57 -6.25 -29.92 18.49
CA LYS A 57 -5.89 -28.58 18.96
C LYS A 57 -5.20 -28.67 20.34
N PRO A 58 -3.97 -28.17 20.52
CA PRO A 58 -3.45 -27.91 21.85
C PRO A 58 -4.02 -26.59 22.38
N ILE A 59 -4.09 -26.52 23.71
CA ILE A 59 -4.53 -25.40 24.54
C ILE A 59 -3.75 -24.13 24.18
N LEU A 60 -4.43 -22.98 24.18
CA LEU A 60 -3.87 -21.66 23.89
C LEU A 60 -2.75 -21.32 24.88
N GLU A 61 -1.50 -21.41 24.42
CA GLU A 61 -0.34 -20.86 25.12
C GLU A 61 -0.08 -19.45 24.57
N ILE A 62 0.01 -18.46 25.47
CA ILE A 62 0.34 -17.08 25.10
C ILE A 62 1.80 -17.05 24.64
N VAL A 63 2.02 -17.10 23.32
CA VAL A 63 3.37 -17.04 22.75
C VAL A 63 3.88 -15.61 22.81
N LYS A 64 4.89 -15.38 23.67
CA LYS A 64 5.78 -14.23 23.59
C LYS A 64 6.42 -14.19 22.20
N LEU A 65 6.32 -13.06 21.52
CA LEU A 65 6.96 -12.81 20.22
C LEU A 65 8.50 -12.84 20.38
N GLU A 66 9.11 -14.00 20.18
CA GLU A 66 10.55 -14.08 19.96
C GLU A 66 10.89 -13.64 18.53
N HIS A 67 11.90 -12.77 18.43
CA HIS A 67 12.45 -12.27 17.17
C HIS A 67 13.00 -13.43 16.35
N ARG A 68 12.29 -13.85 15.31
CA ARG A 68 12.86 -14.72 14.28
C ARG A 68 14.01 -14.01 13.56
N GLU A 69 15.12 -14.72 13.47
CA GLU A 69 16.33 -14.30 12.75
C GLU A 69 16.03 -13.96 11.28
N LYS A 70 16.72 -12.93 10.80
CA LYS A 70 16.50 -12.28 9.50
C LYS A 70 16.87 -13.20 8.34
N LEU A 71 15.93 -13.46 7.44
CA LEU A 71 16.21 -13.97 6.09
C LEU A 71 17.16 -13.02 5.33
N PRO A 72 18.03 -13.54 4.45
CA PRO A 72 19.10 -12.77 3.81
C PRO A 72 18.53 -11.60 3.00
N LYS A 73 19.22 -10.46 3.11
CA LYS A 73 18.87 -9.19 2.48
C LYS A 73 18.56 -9.41 0.99
N ASN A 74 17.38 -9.00 0.57
CA ASN A 74 17.00 -8.85 -0.83
C ASN A 74 18.09 -8.02 -1.54
N VAL A 75 19.01 -8.67 -2.28
CA VAL A 75 20.03 -7.94 -3.04
C VAL A 75 19.37 -7.49 -4.34
N PRO A 76 19.29 -6.16 -4.60
CA PRO A 76 18.65 -5.67 -5.80
C PRO A 76 19.41 -6.11 -7.05
N HIS A 77 18.69 -6.36 -8.15
CA HIS A 77 19.27 -6.72 -9.43
C HIS A 77 20.26 -5.65 -9.92
N LYS A 78 21.29 -6.05 -10.69
CA LYS A 78 22.41 -5.22 -11.18
C LYS A 78 22.00 -3.97 -11.96
N ASN A 79 20.78 -3.98 -12.52
CA ASN A 79 20.19 -2.89 -13.30
C ASN A 79 19.11 -2.11 -12.52
N PHE A 80 19.05 -2.26 -11.19
CA PHE A 80 18.10 -1.58 -10.33
C PHE A 80 18.62 -0.18 -9.97
N ILE A 81 18.04 0.84 -10.60
CA ILE A 81 18.14 2.22 -10.12
C ILE A 81 16.95 2.41 -9.16
N PRO A 82 17.18 2.54 -7.83
CA PRO A 82 16.10 2.71 -6.87
C PRO A 82 15.52 4.12 -7.02
N LYS A 83 14.54 4.29 -7.91
CA LYS A 83 13.58 5.39 -7.69
C LYS A 83 12.70 4.93 -6.54
N ASN A 84 12.88 5.60 -5.41
CA ASN A 84 12.29 5.58 -4.05
C ASN A 84 10.74 5.37 -3.94
N ARG A 85 10.09 4.71 -4.90
CA ARG A 85 8.63 4.50 -5.00
C ARG A 85 8.17 3.26 -4.25
N LEU A 86 8.93 2.16 -4.31
CA LEU A 86 8.64 0.93 -3.58
C LEU A 86 8.72 1.16 -2.07
N SER A 87 9.82 1.77 -1.61
CA SER A 87 10.02 2.19 -0.23
C SER A 87 8.90 3.11 0.25
N LEU A 88 8.59 4.17 -0.52
CA LEU A 88 7.52 5.09 -0.16
C LEU A 88 6.14 4.41 -0.10
N ALA A 89 5.81 3.53 -1.05
CA ALA A 89 4.55 2.80 -1.06
C ALA A 89 4.42 1.87 0.16
N ILE A 90 5.50 1.16 0.52
CA ILE A 90 5.54 0.31 1.71
C ILE A 90 5.33 1.15 2.98
N GLU A 91 6.00 2.30 3.11
CA GLU A 91 5.85 3.15 4.28
C GLU A 91 4.46 3.80 4.35
N ARG A 92 3.87 4.19 3.21
CA ARG A 92 2.48 4.69 3.18
C ARG A 92 1.48 3.60 3.52
N TYR A 93 1.69 2.37 3.08
CA TYR A 93 0.88 1.23 3.50
C TYR A 93 0.93 1.04 5.02
N LYS A 94 2.13 1.10 5.61
CA LYS A 94 2.30 1.02 7.07
C LYS A 94 1.63 2.18 7.79
N ASP A 95 1.71 3.40 7.26
CA ASP A 95 1.01 4.56 7.82
C ASP A 95 -0.51 4.34 7.81
N LEU A 96 -1.09 3.77 6.75
CA LEU A 96 -2.52 3.47 6.72
C LEU A 96 -2.91 2.42 7.76
N LEU A 97 -2.10 1.37 7.95
CA LEU A 97 -2.35 0.40 9.02
C LEU A 97 -2.26 1.05 10.40
N LYS A 98 -1.26 1.91 10.62
CA LYS A 98 -1.10 2.64 11.88
C LYS A 98 -2.28 3.58 12.12
N LEU A 99 -2.79 4.22 11.07
CA LEU A 99 -3.97 5.08 11.15
C LEU A 99 -5.22 4.30 11.58
N ILE A 100 -5.42 3.09 11.07
CA ILE A 100 -6.52 2.21 11.53
C ILE A 100 -6.35 1.86 13.01
N GLU A 101 -5.12 1.54 13.44
CA GLU A 101 -4.82 1.26 14.85
C GLU A 101 -5.13 2.45 15.77
N LEU A 102 -4.69 3.66 15.38
CA LEU A 102 -4.96 4.90 16.14
C LEU A 102 -6.45 5.21 16.26
N ARG A 103 -7.25 4.79 15.28
CA ARG A 103 -8.71 4.94 15.26
C ARG A 103 -9.45 3.82 16.02
N GLY A 104 -8.75 3.03 16.83
CA GLY A 104 -9.35 1.95 17.62
C GLY A 104 -9.54 0.65 16.85
N GLY A 105 -8.83 0.45 15.73
CA GLY A 105 -8.86 -0.79 14.95
C GLY A 105 -10.06 -0.94 14.02
N VAL A 106 -11.00 0.01 14.03
CA VAL A 106 -12.20 0.00 13.18
C VAL A 106 -12.20 1.23 12.28
N VAL A 107 -12.47 1.02 10.98
CA VAL A 107 -12.63 2.12 10.03
C VAL A 107 -14.07 2.62 10.07
N GLN A 108 -14.21 3.94 10.24
CA GLN A 108 -15.51 4.63 10.24
C GLN A 108 -16.30 4.33 8.96
N GLU A 109 -17.63 4.26 9.13
CA GLU A 109 -18.56 4.10 8.01
C GLU A 109 -18.40 5.27 7.01
N GLY A 110 -18.48 4.96 5.71
CA GLY A 110 -18.18 5.91 4.64
C GLY A 110 -16.68 6.06 4.27
N GLN A 111 -15.74 5.61 5.12
CA GLN A 111 -14.30 5.65 4.81
C GLN A 111 -13.71 4.28 4.43
N ARG A 112 -14.42 3.19 4.68
CA ARG A 112 -13.95 1.81 4.47
C ARG A 112 -13.45 1.55 3.04
N MET A 113 -14.21 1.94 2.03
CA MET A 113 -13.83 1.77 0.63
C MET A 113 -12.61 2.62 0.25
N ASN A 114 -12.49 3.85 0.78
CA ASN A 114 -11.31 4.69 0.57
C ASN A 114 -10.05 4.03 1.16
N PHE A 115 -10.13 3.51 2.39
CA PHE A 115 -9.02 2.78 3.02
C PHE A 115 -8.65 1.54 2.21
N LEU A 116 -9.64 0.74 1.79
CA LEU A 116 -9.43 -0.46 0.99
C LEU A 116 -8.71 -0.13 -0.32
N LEU A 117 -9.22 0.86 -1.07
CA LEU A 117 -8.65 1.34 -2.32
C LEU A 117 -7.17 1.74 -2.15
N TRP A 118 -6.87 2.59 -1.15
CA TRP A 118 -5.51 3.10 -0.96
C TRP A 118 -4.55 2.02 -0.46
N ILE A 119 -5.00 1.13 0.43
CA ILE A 119 -4.21 -0.01 0.89
C ILE A 119 -3.86 -0.92 -0.29
N LEU A 120 -4.85 -1.30 -1.10
CA LEU A 120 -4.61 -2.15 -2.27
C LEU A 120 -3.71 -1.46 -3.29
N ASN A 121 -3.93 -0.17 -3.57
CA ASN A 121 -3.08 0.59 -4.49
C ASN A 121 -1.61 0.60 -4.04
N PHE A 122 -1.32 0.83 -2.74
CA PHE A 122 0.06 0.80 -2.26
C PHE A 122 0.65 -0.62 -2.25
N LYS A 123 -0.15 -1.65 -1.95
CA LYS A 123 0.29 -3.06 -2.11
C LYS A 123 0.61 -3.41 -3.56
N CYS A 124 -0.17 -2.92 -4.53
CA CYS A 124 0.10 -3.05 -5.96
C CYS A 124 1.41 -2.35 -6.35
N ILE A 125 1.61 -1.10 -5.94
CA ILE A 125 2.85 -0.36 -6.22
C ILE A 125 4.06 -1.05 -5.60
N ALA A 126 3.92 -1.58 -4.38
CA ALA A 126 4.97 -2.35 -3.71
C ALA A 126 5.26 -3.72 -4.35
N GLY A 127 4.43 -4.16 -5.32
CA GLY A 127 4.56 -5.45 -5.99
C GLY A 127 4.07 -6.64 -5.18
N ALA A 128 3.30 -6.42 -4.12
CA ALA A 128 2.73 -7.49 -3.29
C ALA A 128 1.45 -8.10 -3.89
N ILE A 129 0.79 -7.39 -4.80
CA ILE A 129 -0.42 -7.83 -5.50
C ILE A 129 -0.16 -7.75 -7.01
N HIS A 130 -0.62 -8.76 -7.72
CA HIS A 130 -0.65 -8.82 -9.18
C HIS A 130 -2.07 -9.18 -9.64
N ILE A 131 -2.36 -9.04 -10.93
CA ILE A 131 -3.73 -9.19 -11.45
C ILE A 131 -4.35 -10.57 -11.11
N GLY A 132 -3.56 -11.64 -11.11
CA GLY A 132 -4.03 -13.00 -10.84
C GLY A 132 -4.46 -13.27 -9.40
N ASN A 133 -4.01 -12.46 -8.44
CA ASN A 133 -4.39 -12.61 -7.03
C ASN A 133 -5.12 -11.37 -6.47
N PHE A 134 -5.52 -10.43 -7.34
CA PHE A 134 -6.10 -9.16 -6.91
C PHE A 134 -7.38 -9.34 -6.12
N ASP A 135 -8.33 -10.15 -6.63
CA ASP A 135 -9.65 -10.33 -6.02
C ASP A 135 -9.54 -11.02 -4.65
N GLU A 136 -8.71 -12.07 -4.54
CA GLU A 136 -8.45 -12.75 -3.26
C GLU A 136 -7.82 -11.82 -2.22
N GLU A 137 -6.84 -11.01 -2.62
CA GLU A 137 -6.18 -10.06 -1.73
C GLU A 137 -7.12 -8.90 -1.36
N ALA A 138 -7.97 -8.45 -2.28
CA ALA A 138 -9.01 -7.47 -2.02
C ALA A 138 -10.01 -7.98 -0.98
N LEU A 139 -10.49 -9.22 -1.11
CA LEU A 139 -11.37 -9.86 -0.13
C LEU A 139 -10.69 -10.00 1.24
N LYS A 140 -9.45 -10.46 1.30
CA LYS A 140 -8.70 -10.59 2.57
C LYS A 140 -8.54 -9.25 3.29
N VAL A 141 -8.23 -8.18 2.56
CA VAL A 141 -8.05 -6.83 3.14
C VAL A 141 -9.41 -6.22 3.48
N GLY A 142 -10.39 -6.37 2.58
CA GLY A 142 -11.75 -5.87 2.74
C GLY A 142 -12.43 -6.47 3.96
N ASN A 143 -12.38 -7.79 4.14
CA ASN A 143 -12.96 -8.46 5.32
C ASN A 143 -12.39 -7.94 6.65
N LYS A 144 -11.12 -7.53 6.67
CA LYS A 144 -10.50 -6.92 7.86
C LYS A 144 -10.97 -5.49 8.10
N ILE A 145 -11.19 -4.71 7.05
CA ILE A 145 -11.60 -3.30 7.13
C ILE A 145 -13.10 -3.17 7.40
N PHE A 146 -13.89 -4.02 6.75
CA PHE A 146 -15.34 -3.99 6.78
C PHE A 146 -15.93 -4.81 7.94
N ASN A 147 -15.15 -5.61 8.67
CA ASN A 147 -15.57 -6.24 9.93
C ASN A 147 -16.97 -6.88 9.90
N GLY A 148 -17.27 -7.63 8.83
CA GLY A 148 -18.57 -8.30 8.63
C GLY A 148 -19.59 -7.54 7.77
N TYR A 149 -19.29 -6.32 7.34
CA TYR A 149 -20.06 -5.63 6.29
C TYR A 149 -19.59 -6.08 4.89
N ASP A 150 -20.52 -6.10 3.94
CA ASP A 150 -20.23 -6.44 2.56
C ASP A 150 -19.66 -5.24 1.78
N PHE A 151 -18.88 -5.54 0.76
CA PHE A 151 -18.39 -4.58 -0.23
C PHE A 151 -18.34 -5.25 -1.61
N SER A 152 -18.49 -4.46 -2.67
CA SER A 152 -18.40 -4.98 -4.03
C SER A 152 -16.97 -4.91 -4.56
N LEU A 153 -16.52 -5.96 -5.25
CA LEU A 153 -15.27 -5.94 -6.00
C LEU A 153 -15.35 -5.01 -7.22
N ASP A 154 -16.56 -4.74 -7.73
CA ASP A 154 -16.75 -3.84 -8.88
C ASP A 154 -16.35 -2.40 -8.56
N ASP A 155 -16.44 -1.99 -7.29
CA ASP A 155 -15.96 -0.69 -6.80
C ASP A 155 -14.43 -0.54 -6.95
N LEU A 156 -13.72 -1.67 -7.10
CA LEU A 156 -12.27 -1.73 -7.32
C LEU A 156 -11.89 -1.96 -8.79
N SER A 157 -12.86 -2.03 -9.71
CA SER A 157 -12.64 -2.26 -11.15
C SER A 157 -11.63 -1.29 -11.76
N THR A 158 -11.70 0.00 -11.41
CA THR A 158 -10.75 1.01 -11.92
C THR A 158 -9.32 0.74 -11.45
N LEU A 159 -9.14 0.31 -10.19
CA LEU A 159 -7.82 -0.06 -9.67
C LEU A 159 -7.31 -1.33 -10.35
N ARG A 160 -8.20 -2.31 -10.56
CA ARG A 160 -7.90 -3.56 -11.27
C ARG A 160 -7.42 -3.29 -12.70
N ASN A 161 -8.12 -2.46 -13.46
CA ASN A 161 -7.76 -2.09 -14.83
C ASN A 161 -6.39 -1.38 -14.86
N LYS A 162 -6.12 -0.48 -13.90
CA LYS A 162 -4.82 0.17 -13.75
C LYS A 162 -3.70 -0.82 -13.41
N LEU A 163 -3.99 -1.84 -12.59
CA LEU A 163 -3.04 -2.89 -12.25
C LEU A 163 -2.74 -3.78 -13.45
N GLU A 164 -3.76 -4.13 -14.23
CA GLU A 164 -3.59 -4.89 -15.47
C GLU A 164 -2.69 -4.12 -16.45
N GLU A 165 -2.98 -2.84 -16.68
CA GLU A 165 -2.14 -1.98 -17.50
C GLU A 165 -0.70 -1.89 -16.98
N TYR A 166 -0.53 -1.73 -15.66
CA TYR A 166 0.78 -1.73 -15.01
C TYR A 166 1.54 -3.04 -15.26
N ASN A 167 0.89 -4.19 -15.09
CA ASN A 167 1.47 -5.50 -15.33
C ASN A 167 1.83 -5.72 -16.80
N LEU A 168 0.94 -5.34 -17.73
CA LEU A 168 1.18 -5.43 -19.18
C LEU A 168 2.37 -4.57 -19.61
N ARG A 169 2.47 -3.33 -19.11
CA ARG A 169 3.62 -2.44 -19.38
C ARG A 169 4.93 -3.03 -18.85
N ARG A 170 4.90 -3.67 -17.67
CA ARG A 170 6.08 -4.35 -17.10
C ARG A 170 6.54 -5.55 -17.94
N VAL A 171 5.61 -6.32 -18.48
CA VAL A 171 5.92 -7.53 -19.27
C VAL A 171 6.38 -7.16 -20.68
N LYS A 172 5.68 -6.26 -21.38
CA LYS A 172 5.97 -5.92 -22.78
C LYS A 172 7.31 -5.22 -22.96
N ASN A 173 7.60 -4.21 -22.12
CA ASN A 173 8.81 -3.39 -22.27
C ASN A 173 9.57 -3.26 -20.93
N PRO A 174 10.23 -4.30 -20.42
CA PRO A 174 10.90 -4.26 -19.11
C PRO A 174 12.00 -3.18 -19.03
N GLN A 175 12.76 -2.99 -20.11
CA GLN A 175 13.81 -1.96 -20.21
C GLN A 175 13.25 -0.53 -20.23
N ASP A 176 12.10 -0.32 -20.88
CA ASP A 176 11.49 1.01 -21.00
C ASP A 176 10.52 1.32 -19.86
N PHE A 177 10.09 0.31 -19.11
CA PHE A 177 9.20 0.48 -17.98
C PHE A 177 9.74 1.50 -16.96
N ASN A 178 11.06 1.46 -16.73
CA ASN A 178 11.75 2.38 -15.83
C ASN A 178 12.01 3.77 -16.45
N LYS A 179 11.83 3.93 -17.77
CA LYS A 179 11.96 5.21 -18.48
C LYS A 179 10.67 6.04 -18.40
N PHE A 180 9.52 5.40 -18.16
CA PHE A 180 8.28 6.14 -17.96
C PHE A 180 8.31 6.97 -16.68
N GLU A 181 7.95 8.24 -16.80
CA GLU A 181 7.89 9.17 -15.68
C GLU A 181 6.77 8.79 -14.70
N THR A 182 5.68 8.24 -15.21
CA THR A 182 4.47 7.90 -14.44
C THR A 182 4.14 6.41 -14.55
N ILE A 183 3.50 5.89 -13.51
CA ILE A 183 2.93 4.53 -13.50
C ILE A 183 1.40 4.65 -13.61
N PRO A 184 0.70 3.68 -14.21
CA PRO A 184 -0.77 3.71 -14.32
C PRO A 184 -1.52 3.76 -12.97
N LEU A 185 -0.93 3.17 -11.93
CA LEU A 185 -1.46 3.14 -10.56
C LEU A 185 -1.49 4.55 -9.92
N TYR A 186 -2.34 4.73 -8.91
CA TYR A 186 -2.49 6.04 -8.27
C TYR A 186 -1.26 6.42 -7.46
N THR A 187 -0.72 7.62 -7.71
CA THR A 187 0.40 8.19 -6.94
C THR A 187 -0.03 9.48 -6.25
N PRO A 188 -0.84 9.40 -5.17
CA PRO A 188 -1.39 10.58 -4.52
C PRO A 188 -0.29 11.39 -3.82
N THR A 189 -0.52 12.70 -3.66
CA THR A 189 0.30 13.51 -2.75
C THR A 189 -0.09 13.21 -1.30
N SER A 190 0.78 13.54 -0.33
CA SER A 190 0.42 13.39 1.08
C SER A 190 -0.82 14.23 1.44
N GLN A 191 -0.95 15.43 0.86
CA GLN A 191 -2.13 16.29 1.04
C GLN A 191 -3.42 15.63 0.55
N THR A 192 -3.37 14.96 -0.61
CA THR A 192 -4.53 14.23 -1.16
C THR A 192 -5.01 13.15 -0.19
N LEU A 193 -4.09 12.40 0.43
CA LEU A 193 -4.44 11.35 1.40
C LEU A 193 -5.01 11.94 2.69
N ILE A 194 -4.39 13.00 3.20
CA ILE A 194 -4.86 13.71 4.41
C ILE A 194 -6.30 14.18 4.23
N THR A 195 -6.60 14.82 3.10
CA THR A 195 -7.95 15.30 2.80
C THR A 195 -8.94 14.17 2.56
N LYS A 196 -8.58 13.12 1.81
CA LYS A 196 -9.51 12.02 1.50
C LYS A 196 -9.84 11.15 2.71
N LEU A 197 -8.89 10.96 3.63
CA LEU A 197 -9.04 10.10 4.80
C LEU A 197 -9.32 10.88 6.10
N ASN A 198 -9.50 12.21 5.99
CA ASN A 198 -9.70 13.13 7.10
C ASN A 198 -8.67 12.91 8.22
N ILE A 199 -7.38 12.94 7.88
CA ILE A 199 -6.29 12.69 8.84
C ILE A 199 -6.05 13.95 9.66
N THR A 200 -6.14 13.82 10.99
CA THR A 200 -5.95 14.93 11.93
C THR A 200 -4.47 15.25 12.16
N LYS A 201 -4.16 16.42 12.75
CA LYS A 201 -2.77 16.77 13.09
C LYS A 201 -2.18 15.82 14.14
N ASP A 202 -2.98 15.39 15.11
CA ASP A 202 -2.55 14.45 16.15
C ASP A 202 -2.21 13.08 15.57
N GLU A 203 -3.02 12.59 14.63
CA GLU A 203 -2.72 11.34 13.92
C GLU A 203 -1.42 11.46 13.11
N GLN A 204 -1.21 12.57 12.40
CA GLN A 204 0.00 12.80 11.60
C GLN A 204 1.28 12.72 12.43
N ALA A 205 1.27 13.13 13.70
CA ALA A 205 2.41 13.03 14.61
C ALA A 205 2.94 11.59 14.77
N HIS A 206 2.08 10.60 14.58
CA HIS A 206 2.41 9.17 14.67
C HIS A 206 2.73 8.52 13.31
N LEU A 207 2.46 9.20 12.19
CA LEU A 207 2.71 8.70 10.84
C LEU A 207 4.10 9.09 10.34
N LYS A 208 4.67 8.28 9.44
CA LYS A 208 6.03 8.49 8.91
C LYS A 208 6.05 9.35 7.66
N THR A 209 5.10 9.17 6.75
CA THR A 209 5.11 9.72 5.39
C THR A 209 3.85 10.49 5.00
N ILE A 210 2.67 10.11 5.52
CA ILE A 210 1.41 10.82 5.28
C ILE A 210 1.28 11.96 6.28
N ILE A 211 2.12 12.98 6.08
CA ILE A 211 2.20 14.18 6.92
C ILE A 211 2.16 15.44 6.05
N ASP A 212 1.64 16.53 6.62
CA ASP A 212 1.58 17.83 5.98
C ASP A 212 2.95 18.54 5.96
N LYS A 213 3.00 19.70 5.30
CA LYS A 213 4.24 20.47 5.19
C LYS A 213 4.67 21.11 6.52
N GLU A 214 3.76 21.34 7.45
CA GLU A 214 4.05 21.96 8.75
C GLU A 214 4.74 20.96 9.66
N GLU A 215 4.19 19.75 9.77
CA GLU A 215 4.74 18.63 10.53
C GLU A 215 6.14 18.25 10.03
N VAL A 216 6.37 18.25 8.72
CA VAL A 216 7.71 18.06 8.14
C VAL A 216 8.69 19.12 8.63
N LYS A 217 8.27 20.39 8.66
CA LYS A 217 9.13 21.51 9.10
C LYS A 217 9.43 21.41 10.59
N GLU A 218 8.44 21.12 11.42
CA GLU A 218 8.62 20.97 12.87
C GLU A 218 9.54 19.79 13.20
N ARG A 219 9.38 18.63 12.55
CA ARG A 219 10.31 17.50 12.71
C ARG A 219 11.73 17.85 12.27
N ALA A 220 11.89 18.57 11.16
CA ALA A 220 13.21 19.00 10.69
C ALA A 220 13.87 19.99 11.65
N LYS A 221 13.09 20.91 12.22
CA LYS A 221 13.54 21.86 13.24
C LYS A 221 13.96 21.15 14.52
N ASN A 222 13.15 20.21 15.01
CA ASN A 222 13.44 19.39 16.20
C ASN A 222 14.69 18.53 15.99
N ARG A 223 14.83 17.88 14.82
CA ARG A 223 16.03 17.13 14.46
C ARG A 223 17.28 18.02 14.49
N LYS A 224 17.25 19.18 13.82
CA LYS A 224 18.38 20.14 13.83
C LYS A 224 18.68 20.69 15.22
N TYR A 225 17.65 20.90 16.04
CA TYR A 225 17.83 21.33 17.43
C TYR A 225 18.54 20.25 18.25
N ASN A 226 18.09 19.00 18.16
CA ASN A 226 18.69 17.85 18.84
C ASN A 226 20.13 17.57 18.36
N GLU A 227 20.39 17.66 17.06
CA GLU A 227 21.74 17.54 16.49
C GLU A 227 22.68 18.62 17.04
N ARG A 228 22.20 19.87 17.17
CA ARG A 228 22.99 20.95 17.77
C ARG A 228 23.26 20.71 19.25
N ARG A 229 22.27 20.25 20.01
CA ARG A 229 22.43 19.86 21.42
C ARG A 229 23.44 18.73 21.60
N ALA A 230 23.37 17.70 20.77
CA ALA A 230 24.32 16.59 20.79
C ALA A 230 25.76 17.02 20.47
N LYS A 231 25.93 18.08 19.65
CA LYS A 231 27.22 18.72 19.38
C LYS A 231 27.70 19.69 20.48
N GLY A 232 27.03 19.72 21.63
CA GLY A 232 27.43 20.53 22.78
C GLY A 232 26.88 21.95 22.81
N MET A 233 25.88 22.28 21.97
CA MET A 233 25.18 23.56 22.08
C MET A 233 24.42 23.62 23.43
N LYS A 234 24.91 24.47 24.34
CA LYS A 234 24.23 24.75 25.62
C LYS A 234 22.88 25.42 25.34
N GLU A 235 21.90 25.11 26.19
CA GLU A 235 20.60 25.76 26.14
C GLU A 235 20.79 27.27 26.34
N GLN A 236 20.23 28.07 25.43
CA GLN A 236 20.21 29.51 25.62
C GLN A 236 19.20 29.79 26.73
N ASN A 237 19.71 29.97 27.96
CA ASN A 237 18.93 30.65 29.00
C ASN A 237 18.42 31.95 28.37
N GLY A 238 17.12 32.24 28.52
CA GLY A 238 16.39 33.35 27.90
C GLY A 238 16.90 34.76 28.24
N ASP A 239 18.19 34.93 28.48
CA ASP A 239 18.93 36.17 28.71
C ASP A 239 18.61 37.22 27.65
N LYS A 240 18.29 36.82 26.41
CA LYS A 240 17.84 37.77 25.39
C LYS A 240 16.52 38.45 25.75
N GLU A 241 15.59 37.71 26.33
CA GLU A 241 14.26 38.19 26.73
C GLU A 241 14.33 38.87 28.10
N LYS A 242 15.06 38.27 29.05
CA LYS A 242 15.23 38.81 30.42
C LYS A 242 16.14 40.03 30.48
N MET A 243 16.97 40.25 29.44
CA MET A 243 17.95 41.34 29.34
C MET A 243 18.70 41.63 30.67
N PRO A 244 19.32 40.62 31.31
CA PRO A 244 19.92 40.75 32.64
C PRO A 244 21.02 41.82 32.71
N TRP A 245 21.70 42.09 31.60
CA TRP A 245 22.69 43.15 31.48
C TRP A 245 22.13 44.56 31.74
N LYS A 246 20.82 44.79 31.50
CA LYS A 246 20.16 46.05 31.87
C LYS A 246 20.09 46.21 33.39
N GLY A 247 19.76 45.15 34.13
CA GLY A 247 19.72 45.17 35.60
C GLY A 247 21.10 45.30 36.23
N LEU A 248 22.14 44.77 35.55
CA LEU A 248 23.54 44.91 35.95
C LEU A 248 24.17 46.25 35.51
N GLY A 249 23.47 47.08 34.73
CA GLY A 249 24.01 48.34 34.20
C GLY A 249 25.18 48.17 33.22
N ILE A 250 25.35 46.99 32.62
CA ILE A 250 26.44 46.70 31.67
C ILE A 250 25.92 46.55 30.23
N GLY A 251 26.82 46.73 29.28
CA GLY A 251 26.53 46.46 27.87
C GLY A 251 26.30 44.96 27.60
N ARG A 252 25.46 44.65 26.60
CA ARG A 252 25.14 43.28 26.19
C ARG A 252 26.39 42.44 25.89
N THR A 253 27.36 43.01 25.19
CA THR A 253 28.63 42.33 24.83
C THR A 253 29.41 41.95 26.09
N LYS A 254 29.58 42.91 27.01
CA LYS A 254 30.28 42.74 28.29
C LYS A 254 29.65 41.63 29.15
N TYR A 255 28.32 41.54 29.17
CA TYR A 255 27.63 40.46 29.88
C TYR A 255 27.99 39.06 29.35
N TYR A 256 27.99 38.86 28.03
CA TYR A 256 28.34 37.56 27.45
C TYR A 256 29.82 37.21 27.59
N GLU A 257 30.71 38.21 27.60
CA GLU A 257 32.13 38.03 27.94
C GLU A 257 32.30 37.56 29.38
N MET A 258 31.71 38.28 30.35
CA MET A 258 31.78 37.90 31.77
C MET A 258 31.17 36.51 32.04
N LYS A 259 30.06 36.18 31.36
CA LYS A 259 29.43 34.85 31.45
C LYS A 259 30.30 33.75 30.82
N LYS A 260 31.07 34.06 29.77
CA LYS A 260 32.01 33.12 29.15
C LYS A 260 33.21 32.87 30.08
N ASP A 261 33.65 33.89 30.79
CA ASP A 261 34.78 33.83 31.72
C ASP A 261 34.39 33.27 33.11
N GLY A 262 33.10 32.97 33.33
CA GLY A 262 32.59 32.36 34.56
C GLY A 262 32.40 33.32 35.74
N LEU A 263 32.35 34.63 35.47
CA LEU A 263 32.19 35.69 36.46
C LEU A 263 30.72 35.94 36.84
N ILE A 264 29.77 35.44 36.05
CA ILE A 264 28.30 35.55 36.24
C ILE A 264 27.62 34.29 35.72
#